data_AF-A0A0C2WSD1-F1
#
_entry.id   AF-A0A0C2WSD1-F1
#
_cell.length_a   1.000
_cell.length_b   1.000
_cell.length_c   1.000
_cell.angle_alpha   90.00
_cell.angle_beta   90.00
_cell.angle_gamma   90.00
#
_symmetry.space_group_name_H-M   'P 1'
#
loop_
_entity.id
_entity.type
_entity.pdbx_description
1 polymer ?
#
loop_
_entity_poly.entity_id
_entity_poly.type
_entity_poly.pdbx_seq_one_letter_code
_entity_poly.pdbx_strand_id
1 'polypeptide(L)' 'ELNCLVSGETYGRIFKVRIEASQAVADLKDAIKEKNKHTFQHVDARALEIWKVSLPVD' A
#
# COMPACT_ATOMS: atom_id res chain seq x y z
N GLU A 1 -6.48 -5.07 -8.62
CA GLU A 1 -5.44 -4.01 -8.54
C GLU A 1 -5.92 -2.92 -7.59
N LEU A 2 -5.06 -2.41 -6.72
CA LEU A 2 -5.35 -1.36 -5.76
C LEU A 2 -4.38 -0.19 -5.94
N ASN A 3 -4.91 1.02 -5.88
CA ASN A 3 -4.09 2.24 -5.80
C ASN A 3 -3.77 2.51 -4.32
N CYS A 4 -2.49 2.62 -4.01
CA CYS A 4 -2.00 2.87 -2.67
C CYS A 4 -1.24 4.20 -2.64
N LEU A 5 -1.38 4.94 -1.54
CA LEU A 5 -0.69 6.19 -1.28
C LEU A 5 -0.13 6.12 0.14
N VAL A 6 1.13 6.51 0.32
CA VAL A 6 1.71 6.65 1.66
C VAL A 6 1.15 7.92 2.29
N SER A 7 0.68 7.81 3.54
CA SER A 7 0.15 8.97 4.26
C SER A 7 1.19 10.10 4.31
N GLY A 8 0.76 11.32 3.96
CA GLY A 8 1.62 12.50 3.86
C GLY A 8 2.29 12.73 2.50
N GLU A 9 2.17 11.78 1.56
CA GLU A 9 2.62 11.99 0.18
C GLU A 9 1.54 12.63 -0.71
N THR A 10 1.97 13.15 -1.86
CA THR A 10 1.07 13.72 -2.87
C THR A 10 0.49 12.65 -3.79
N TYR A 11 -0.65 12.92 -4.42
CA TYR A 11 -1.31 11.99 -5.35
C TYR A 11 -0.42 11.55 -6.53
N GLY A 12 0.60 12.33 -6.90
CA GLY A 12 1.58 11.96 -7.93
C GLY A 12 2.47 10.77 -7.53
N ARG A 13 2.46 10.36 -6.26
CA ARG A 13 3.21 9.20 -5.75
C ARG A 13 2.34 7.97 -5.51
N ILE A 14 1.09 7.98 -6.01
CA ILE A 14 0.24 6.79 -5.99
C ILE A 14 0.95 5.66 -6.74
N PHE A 15 0.97 4.49 -6.12
CA PHE A 15 1.52 3.28 -6.71
C PHE A 15 0.47 2.17 -6.73
N LYS A 16 0.59 1.31 -7.73
CA LYS A 16 -0.33 0.19 -7.93
C LYS A 16 0.20 -1.07 -7.28
N VAL A 17 -0.66 -1.75 -6.53
CA VAL A 17 -0.42 -3.06 -5.94
C VAL A 17 -1.39 -4.06 -6.56
N ARG A 18 -0.85 -5.18 -7.03
CA ARG A 18 -1.65 -6.29 -7.56
C ARG A 18 -1.77 -7.34 -6.46
N ILE A 19 -3.01 -7.70 -6.16
CA ILE A 19 -3.39 -8.71 -5.19
C ILE A 19 -4.73 -9.29 -5.63
N GLU A 20 -4.92 -10.58 -5.42
CA GLU A 20 -6.19 -11.26 -5.66
C GLU A 20 -7.21 -10.87 -4.58
N ALA A 21 -8.49 -10.77 -4.96
CA ALA A 21 -9.55 -10.38 -4.01
C ALA A 21 -9.77 -11.40 -2.87
N SER A 22 -9.30 -12.64 -3.05
CA SER A 22 -9.36 -13.70 -2.05
C SER A 22 -8.24 -13.66 -1.02
N GLN A 23 -7.18 -12.87 -1.25
CA GLN A 23 -6.04 -12.79 -0.35
C GLN A 23 -6.33 -11.92 0.87
N ALA A 24 -5.60 -12.17 1.95
CA ALA A 24 -5.81 -11.47 3.21
C ALA A 24 -5.15 -10.08 3.20
N VAL A 25 -5.52 -9.26 4.19
CA VAL A 25 -4.89 -7.95 4.40
C VAL A 25 -3.40 -8.09 4.75
N ALA A 26 -2.98 -9.22 5.34
CA ALA A 26 -1.57 -9.51 5.56
C ALA A 26 -0.79 -9.58 4.23
N ASP A 27 -1.30 -10.33 3.25
CA ASP A 27 -0.71 -10.41 1.91
C ASP A 27 -0.63 -9.02 1.24
N LEU A 28 -1.64 -8.17 1.46
CA LEU A 28 -1.62 -6.78 0.98
C LEU A 28 -0.51 -5.96 1.62
N LYS A 29 -0.30 -6.09 2.93
CA LYS A 29 0.80 -5.40 3.63
C LYS A 29 2.17 -5.86 3.10
N ASP A 30 2.34 -7.15 2.87
CA ASP A 30 3.57 -7.70 2.28
C ASP A 30 3.80 -7.18 0.86
N ALA A 31 2.76 -7.18 0.02
CA ALA A 31 2.83 -6.67 -1.34
C ALA A 31 3.14 -5.15 -1.40
N ILE A 32 2.57 -4.35 -0.48
CA ILE A 32 2.90 -2.92 -0.36
C ILE A 32 4.36 -2.73 0.03
N LYS A 33 4.85 -3.45 1.04
CA LYS A 33 6.25 -3.39 1.47
C LYS A 33 7.19 -3.82 0.36
N GLU A 34 6.85 -4.87 -0.39
CA GLU A 34 7.63 -5.33 -1.54
C GLU A 34 7.68 -4.28 -2.66
N LYS A 35 6.59 -3.55 -2.90
CA LYS A 35 6.57 -2.50 -3.92
C LYS A 35 7.43 -1.29 -3.55
N ASN A 36 7.48 -0.95 -2.26
CA ASN A 36 8.20 0.21 -1.73
C ASN A 36 9.24 -0.20 -0.66
N LYS A 37 10.11 -1.16 -1.01
CA LYS A 37 11.08 -1.75 -0.06
C LYS A 37 11.93 -0.71 0.64
N HIS A 38 12.34 0.35 -0.08
CA HIS A 38 13.21 1.38 0.48
C HIS A 38 12.48 2.25 1.50
N THR A 39 11.25 2.69 1.19
CA THR A 39 10.41 3.49 2.09
C THR A 39 10.10 2.73 3.37
N PHE A 40 9.84 1.43 3.27
CA PHE A 40 9.44 0.57 4.39
C PHE A 40 10.57 -0.35 4.87
N GLN A 41 11.84 -0.04 4.59
CA GLN A 41 12.95 -0.96 4.86
C GLN A 41 13.11 -1.31 6.34
N HIS A 42 12.77 -0.35 7.22
CA HIS A 42 12.85 -0.51 8.68
C HIS A 42 11.51 -0.85 9.34
N VAL A 43 10.44 -1.01 8.55
CA VAL A 43 9.09 -1.28 9.06
C VAL A 43 8.70 -2.69 8.66
N ASP A 44 8.33 -3.52 9.64
CA ASP A 44 7.76 -4.84 9.33
C ASP A 44 6.42 -4.68 8.59
N ALA A 45 6.15 -5.54 7.61
CA ALA A 45 4.90 -5.49 6.85
C ALA A 45 3.68 -5.52 7.78
N ARG A 46 3.69 -6.40 8.81
CA ARG A 46 2.62 -6.48 9.83
C ARG A 46 2.35 -5.17 10.57
N ALA A 47 3.36 -4.32 10.72
CA ALA A 47 3.28 -3.04 11.42
C ALA A 47 2.73 -1.90 10.54
N LEU A 48 2.55 -2.12 9.24
CA LEU A 48 1.87 -1.16 8.37
C LEU A 48 0.41 -1.04 8.77
N GLU A 49 -0.05 0.18 8.97
CA GLU A 49 -1.48 0.50 9.09
C GLU A 49 -2.03 0.86 7.71
N ILE A 50 -3.17 0.28 7.34
CA ILE A 50 -3.81 0.49 6.05
C ILE A 50 -5.21 1.02 6.30
N TRP A 51 -5.57 2.08 5.59
CA TRP A 51 -6.91 2.65 5.60
C TRP A 51 -7.53 2.53 4.22
N LYS A 52 -8.81 2.10 4.17
CA LYS A 52 -9.60 2.23 2.96
C LYS A 52 -10.10 3.67 2.89
N VAL A 53 -9.61 4.41 1.91
CA VAL A 53 -9.93 5.83 1.72
C VAL A 53 -10.65 6.03 0.39
N SER A 54 -11.59 6.98 0.36
CA SER A 54 -12.23 7.46 -0.86
C SER A 54 -11.57 8.76 -1.26
N LEU A 55 -10.40 8.67 -1.88
CA LEU A 55 -9.68 9.83 -2.40
C LEU A 55 -10.18 10.15 -3.81
N PRO A 56 -10.39 11.43 -4.16
CA PRO A 56 -10.64 11.81 -5.54
C PRO A 56 -9.34 11.61 -6.33
N VAL A 57 -9.22 10.44 -6.94
CA VAL A 57 -8.19 10.14 -7.92
C VAL A 57 -8.84 10.38 -9.27
N ASP A 58 -8.57 11.55 -9.86
CA ASP A 58 -9.04 11.95 -11.19
C ASP A 58 -8.34 11.11 -12.28
#